data_AF-A0A9C6U5E5-F1
#
_entry.id   AF-A0A9C6U5E5-F1
#
_cell.length_a   1.000
_cell.length_b   1.000
_cell.length_c   1.000
_cell.angle_alpha   90.00
_cell.angle_beta   90.00
_cell.angle_gamma   90.00
#
_symmetry.space_group_name_H-M   'P 1'
#
loop_
_entity.id
_entity.type
_entity.pdbx_description
1 polymer ?
#
loop_
_entity_poly.entity_id
_entity_poly.type
_entity_poly.pdbx_seq_one_letter_code
_entity_poly.pdbx_strand_id
1 'polypeptide(L)'
;MSYKPVPLAPKEDYPWAAKKRYAPPATTMDGATVYNQSFTTSCEDARRCPYKQPDHGDLISMGASNDGLSCYGASFEPTEGHVHIQRPEATKPDDNLRTGVGDVAKDTINKMSFPGWPGVAPPQSIAPPPSILAMRGPMSRTTTTRHDYTAKGAEKPAIIVPDGEIKISSRPLEGKTTAAMSFLEPDLSRFERQKSYAPARCYNPSRAPFDGTTVARMSYTGEQPTGPLIVAARGRPALEPLSEEERAKNTARECS
;
A
#
# COMPACT_ATOMS: atom_id res chain seq x y z
N MET A 1 -12.99 34.56 -62.20
CA MET A 1 -13.62 33.23 -62.05
C MET A 1 -13.81 32.95 -60.56
N SER A 2 -15.03 33.07 -60.01
CA SER A 2 -15.28 32.75 -58.59
C SER A 2 -16.02 31.42 -58.48
N TYR A 3 -15.43 30.45 -57.76
CA TYR A 3 -16.05 29.15 -57.51
C TYR A 3 -17.27 29.29 -56.57
N LYS A 4 -18.35 28.57 -56.87
CA LYS A 4 -19.52 28.49 -55.99
C LYS A 4 -19.24 27.50 -54.85
N PRO A 5 -19.72 27.77 -53.62
CA PRO A 5 -19.46 26.91 -52.46
C PRO A 5 -20.16 25.57 -52.63
N VAL A 6 -19.41 24.49 -52.46
CA VAL A 6 -19.92 23.11 -52.51
C VAL A 6 -20.56 22.78 -51.16
N PRO A 7 -21.80 22.26 -51.12
CA PRO A 7 -22.42 21.86 -49.86
C PRO A 7 -21.65 20.67 -49.27
N LEU A 8 -21.17 20.84 -48.03
CA LEU A 8 -20.50 19.77 -47.29
C LEU A 8 -21.54 18.76 -46.80
N ALA A 9 -21.23 17.48 -46.95
CA ALA A 9 -22.06 16.39 -46.45
C ALA A 9 -22.19 16.45 -44.90
N PRO A 10 -23.32 15.97 -44.34
CA PRO A 10 -23.50 15.88 -42.89
C PRO A 10 -22.41 15.00 -42.28
N LYS A 11 -21.92 15.41 -41.11
CA LYS A 11 -20.79 14.76 -40.45
C LYS A 11 -21.24 13.45 -39.83
N GLU A 12 -20.60 12.35 -40.19
CA GLU A 12 -20.89 11.03 -39.62
C GLU A 12 -20.46 10.97 -38.15
N ASP A 13 -21.31 10.39 -37.32
CA ASP A 13 -21.08 10.25 -35.88
C ASP A 13 -20.14 9.06 -35.61
N TYR A 14 -18.89 9.40 -35.29
CA TYR A 14 -17.89 8.41 -34.92
C TYR A 14 -17.76 8.32 -33.39
N PRO A 15 -18.28 7.25 -32.75
CA PRO A 15 -18.26 7.13 -31.28
C PRO A 15 -16.83 7.07 -30.71
N TRP A 16 -15.85 6.68 -31.52
CA TRP A 16 -14.44 6.67 -31.15
C TRP A 16 -13.76 8.04 -31.24
N ALA A 17 -14.32 8.99 -31.99
CA ALA A 17 -13.86 10.37 -32.09
C ALA A 17 -14.58 11.30 -31.11
N ALA A 18 -15.60 10.80 -30.39
CA ALA A 18 -16.32 11.54 -29.38
C ALA A 18 -15.39 11.85 -28.19
N LYS A 19 -15.27 13.14 -27.83
CA LYS A 19 -14.47 13.57 -26.68
C LYS A 19 -15.07 12.99 -25.40
N LYS A 20 -14.30 12.20 -24.66
CA LYS A 20 -14.72 11.66 -23.36
C LYS A 20 -15.03 12.81 -22.40
N ARG A 21 -16.16 12.75 -21.71
CA ARG A 21 -16.50 13.68 -20.62
C ARG A 21 -15.66 13.31 -19.39
N TYR A 22 -15.18 14.32 -18.68
CA TYR A 22 -14.38 14.12 -17.48
C TYR A 22 -15.21 13.40 -16.40
N ALA A 23 -14.62 12.38 -15.79
CA ALA A 23 -15.15 11.69 -14.61
C ALA A 23 -14.13 11.84 -13.49
N PRO A 24 -14.50 12.40 -12.32
CA PRO A 24 -13.58 12.52 -11.20
C PRO A 24 -13.18 11.13 -10.67
N PRO A 25 -11.97 11.00 -10.10
CA PRO A 25 -11.50 9.74 -9.56
C PRO A 25 -12.36 9.30 -8.37
N ALA A 26 -12.71 8.02 -8.34
CA ALA A 26 -13.54 7.43 -7.29
C ALA A 26 -12.80 7.26 -5.95
N THR A 27 -11.47 7.30 -5.96
CA THR A 27 -10.63 7.13 -4.79
C THR A 27 -10.20 8.48 -4.21
N THR A 28 -10.42 8.65 -2.92
CA THR A 28 -9.92 9.81 -2.16
C THR A 28 -8.40 9.72 -2.02
N MET A 29 -7.70 10.87 -2.02
CA MET A 29 -6.26 10.93 -1.81
C MET A 29 -5.90 10.37 -0.42
N ASP A 30 -4.91 9.48 -0.34
CA ASP A 30 -4.45 8.93 0.94
C ASP A 30 -3.86 10.02 1.83
N GLY A 31 -4.42 10.19 3.03
CA GLY A 31 -3.99 11.18 4.02
C GLY A 31 -2.71 10.81 4.78
N ALA A 32 -1.99 9.78 4.34
CA ALA A 32 -0.77 9.33 4.97
C ALA A 32 0.41 10.19 4.48
N THR A 33 0.92 11.06 5.36
CA THR A 33 2.11 11.84 5.08
C THR A 33 3.36 11.03 5.42
N VAL A 34 4.48 11.34 4.76
CA VAL A 34 5.79 10.73 5.04
C VAL A 34 6.14 10.85 6.53
N TYR A 35 5.74 11.94 7.19
CA TYR A 35 5.94 12.14 8.62
C TYR A 35 5.21 11.08 9.46
N ASN A 36 3.93 10.83 9.20
CA ASN A 36 3.14 9.84 9.94
C ASN A 36 3.63 8.40 9.70
N GLN A 37 4.25 8.15 8.54
CA GLN A 37 4.82 6.83 8.21
C GLN A 37 6.22 6.62 8.81
N SER A 38 7.01 7.69 8.98
CA SER A 38 8.42 7.58 9.40
C SER A 38 8.61 7.49 10.91
N PHE A 39 7.67 7.98 11.71
CA PHE A 39 7.73 7.94 13.17
C PHE A 39 6.66 7.03 13.79
N THR A 40 6.51 5.81 13.27
CA THR A 40 5.80 4.78 14.03
C THR A 40 6.65 4.42 15.23
N THR A 41 6.09 4.43 16.45
CA THR A 41 6.80 3.96 17.64
C THR A 41 7.21 2.52 17.39
N SER A 42 8.50 2.27 17.18
CA SER A 42 9.01 0.91 17.05
C SER A 42 8.75 0.21 18.38
N CYS A 43 7.69 -0.59 18.44
CA CYS A 43 7.48 -1.50 19.54
C CYS A 43 8.65 -2.48 19.49
N GLU A 44 9.65 -2.25 20.34
CA GLU A 44 10.81 -3.10 20.54
C GLU A 44 10.40 -4.39 21.23
N ASP A 45 9.53 -5.19 20.62
CA ASP A 45 9.30 -6.56 21.09
C ASP A 45 8.67 -7.51 20.04
N ALA A 46 8.72 -7.15 18.75
CA ALA A 46 8.25 -8.05 17.70
C ALA A 46 9.20 -9.23 17.41
N ARG A 47 10.38 -9.29 18.02
CA ARG A 47 11.38 -10.35 17.76
C ARG A 47 11.12 -11.67 18.50
N ARG A 48 9.99 -11.81 19.22
CA ARG A 48 9.65 -13.03 19.99
C ARG A 48 8.27 -13.63 19.72
N CYS A 49 7.63 -13.33 18.60
CA CYS A 49 6.38 -14.03 18.24
C CYS A 49 6.70 -15.27 17.38
N PRO A 50 6.37 -16.50 17.81
CA PRO A 50 6.45 -17.66 16.93
C PRO A 50 5.47 -17.45 15.76
N TYR A 51 5.97 -17.70 14.55
CA TYR A 51 5.23 -17.50 13.30
C TYR A 51 3.89 -18.28 13.32
N LYS A 52 2.77 -17.55 13.27
CA LYS A 52 1.46 -18.14 12.99
C LYS A 52 1.20 -18.01 11.49
N GLN A 53 0.88 -19.12 10.82
CA GLN A 53 0.34 -19.05 9.46
C GLN A 53 -0.99 -18.27 9.51
N PRO A 54 -1.21 -17.29 8.62
CA PRO A 54 -2.51 -16.65 8.50
C PRO A 54 -3.46 -17.64 7.83
N ASP A 55 -4.48 -18.07 8.57
CA ASP A 55 -5.59 -18.84 8.03
C ASP A 55 -6.26 -17.99 6.93
N HIS A 56 -6.35 -18.58 5.73
CA HIS A 56 -7.00 -17.96 4.59
C HIS A 56 -8.45 -17.64 4.97
N GLY A 57 -8.77 -16.35 4.99
CA GLY A 57 -10.06 -15.85 5.44
C GLY A 57 -11.18 -16.21 4.48
N ASP A 58 -12.31 -16.60 5.05
CA ASP A 58 -13.57 -16.65 4.34
C ASP A 58 -14.28 -15.30 4.47
N LEU A 59 -14.30 -14.60 3.33
CA LEU A 59 -15.33 -13.64 2.97
C LEU A 59 -16.71 -14.20 3.33
N ILE A 60 -17.61 -13.33 3.79
CA ILE A 60 -19.03 -13.55 4.12
C ILE A 60 -19.28 -13.78 5.62
N SER A 61 -19.47 -12.66 6.34
CA SER A 61 -20.49 -12.62 7.38
C SER A 61 -21.02 -11.20 7.51
N MET A 62 -22.11 -10.91 6.80
CA MET A 62 -22.96 -9.78 7.13
C MET A 62 -23.86 -10.20 8.28
N GLY A 63 -23.71 -9.53 9.44
CA GLY A 63 -24.76 -9.25 10.40
C GLY A 63 -25.76 -10.37 10.71
N ALA A 64 -25.32 -11.37 11.46
CA ALA A 64 -26.18 -12.13 12.36
C ALA A 64 -25.33 -12.63 13.53
N SER A 65 -25.51 -12.06 14.72
CA SER A 65 -25.09 -12.72 15.95
C SER A 65 -25.97 -13.94 16.12
N ASN A 66 -25.47 -15.09 15.67
CA ASN A 66 -26.11 -16.37 15.88
C ASN A 66 -25.14 -17.14 16.77
N ASP A 67 -25.37 -17.10 18.08
CA ASP A 67 -24.57 -17.75 19.12
C ASP A 67 -24.60 -19.29 19.01
N GLY A 68 -25.19 -19.84 17.95
CA GLY A 68 -24.97 -21.20 17.45
C GLY A 68 -25.45 -22.32 18.38
N LEU A 69 -25.96 -21.95 19.55
CA LEU A 69 -26.41 -22.89 20.57
C LEU A 69 -27.89 -23.17 20.36
N SER A 70 -28.21 -24.44 20.14
CA SER A 70 -29.59 -24.91 20.23
C SER A 70 -30.03 -24.87 21.70
N CYS A 71 -31.34 -24.80 21.95
CA CYS A 71 -31.91 -24.88 23.31
C CYS A 71 -31.38 -26.10 24.09
N TYR A 72 -31.06 -27.17 23.36
CA TYR A 72 -30.46 -28.39 23.88
C TYR A 72 -29.01 -28.19 24.36
N GLY A 73 -28.17 -27.49 23.59
CA GLY A 73 -26.78 -27.19 23.96
C GLY A 73 -26.65 -26.24 25.15
N ALA A 74 -27.65 -25.38 25.37
CA ALA A 74 -27.71 -24.51 26.54
C ALA A 74 -28.30 -25.20 27.80
N SER A 75 -28.99 -26.34 27.65
CA SER A 75 -29.68 -27.02 28.78
C SER A 75 -28.86 -28.16 29.39
N PHE A 76 -27.91 -28.72 28.64
CA PHE A 76 -27.03 -29.79 29.11
C PHE A 76 -25.59 -29.33 29.10
N GLU A 77 -25.19 -28.60 30.14
CA GLU A 77 -23.77 -28.35 30.38
C GLU A 77 -23.12 -29.61 30.97
N PRO A 78 -21.97 -30.06 30.45
CA PRO A 78 -21.23 -31.14 31.07
C PRO A 78 -20.72 -30.62 32.42
N THR A 79 -21.28 -31.13 33.52
CA THR A 79 -20.77 -30.85 34.87
C THR A 79 -19.31 -31.30 34.94
N GLU A 80 -18.39 -30.36 34.77
CA GLU A 80 -16.98 -30.56 35.08
C GLU A 80 -16.84 -30.65 36.60
N GLY A 81 -16.91 -31.88 37.10
CA GLY A 81 -16.48 -32.23 38.43
C GLY A 81 -17.55 -32.13 39.51
N HIS A 82 -17.72 -33.25 40.23
CA HIS A 82 -18.33 -33.33 41.56
C HIS A 82 -19.86 -33.17 41.64
N VAL A 83 -20.57 -34.18 41.13
CA VAL A 83 -21.63 -34.82 41.92
C VAL A 83 -21.09 -36.19 42.31
N HIS A 84 -20.76 -36.36 43.59
CA HIS A 84 -20.24 -37.61 44.16
C HIS A 84 -21.24 -38.76 43.98
N ILE A 85 -21.10 -39.54 42.92
CA ILE A 85 -21.34 -40.98 43.01
C ILE A 85 -19.98 -41.58 43.38
N GLN A 86 -19.64 -41.58 44.67
CA GLN A 86 -18.46 -42.30 45.13
C GLN A 86 -18.68 -43.78 44.88
N ARG A 87 -17.86 -44.37 44.01
CA ARG A 87 -17.80 -45.82 43.83
C ARG A 87 -17.27 -46.42 45.14
N PRO A 88 -17.96 -47.36 45.80
CA PRO A 88 -17.40 -48.01 46.98
C PRO A 88 -16.12 -48.75 46.59
N GLU A 89 -15.08 -48.66 47.44
CA GLU A 89 -13.81 -49.35 47.19
C GLU A 89 -13.99 -50.87 47.19
N ALA A 90 -13.32 -51.54 46.27
CA ALA A 90 -13.41 -52.98 46.10
C ALA A 90 -12.66 -53.71 47.23
N THR A 91 -13.37 -54.51 48.03
CA THR A 91 -12.77 -55.39 49.03
C THR A 91 -12.47 -56.76 48.40
N LYS A 92 -11.21 -57.17 48.32
CA LYS A 92 -10.82 -58.50 47.81
C LYS A 92 -10.75 -59.50 48.97
N PRO A 93 -11.31 -60.72 48.84
CA PRO A 93 -11.11 -61.78 49.83
C PRO A 93 -9.67 -62.29 49.78
N ASP A 94 -9.13 -62.69 50.94
CA ASP A 94 -7.78 -63.27 51.01
C ASP A 94 -7.74 -64.65 50.34
N ASP A 95 -6.70 -64.88 49.53
CA ASP A 95 -6.48 -66.15 48.82
C ASP A 95 -5.98 -67.24 49.78
N ASN A 96 -6.78 -68.28 49.99
CA ASN A 96 -6.49 -69.37 50.93
C ASN A 96 -5.75 -70.57 50.31
N LEU A 97 -5.39 -70.51 49.02
CA LEU A 97 -4.70 -71.58 48.31
C LEU A 97 -3.23 -71.22 48.11
N ARG A 98 -2.36 -71.62 49.05
CA ARG A 98 -0.92 -71.65 48.80
C ARG A 98 -0.58 -72.86 47.94
N THR A 99 -0.42 -72.66 46.63
CA THR A 99 0.33 -73.61 45.79
C THR A 99 1.80 -73.54 46.20
N GLY A 100 2.39 -74.71 46.52
CA GLY A 100 3.76 -74.79 47.03
C GLY A 100 4.75 -74.06 46.13
N VAL A 101 5.46 -73.08 46.69
CA VAL A 101 6.45 -72.29 45.96
C VAL A 101 7.77 -73.06 45.96
N GLY A 102 8.14 -73.57 44.78
CA GLY A 102 9.47 -74.09 44.51
C GLY A 102 9.74 -74.02 43.01
N ASP A 103 10.74 -73.25 42.61
CA ASP A 103 11.19 -73.23 41.23
C ASP A 103 11.91 -74.55 40.92
N VAL A 104 11.45 -75.27 39.90
CA VAL A 104 12.15 -76.45 39.37
C VAL A 104 13.46 -76.02 38.72
N ALA A 105 14.56 -76.71 39.04
CA ALA A 105 15.89 -76.40 38.51
C ALA A 105 15.88 -76.37 36.98
N LYS A 106 16.34 -75.25 36.41
CA LYS A 106 16.26 -74.95 34.96
C LYS A 106 17.50 -75.37 34.17
N ASP A 107 18.46 -76.00 34.84
CA ASP A 107 19.71 -76.40 34.20
C ASP A 107 19.57 -77.79 33.58
N THR A 108 19.86 -77.85 32.28
CA THR A 108 19.84 -79.09 31.51
C THR A 108 21.18 -79.81 31.64
N ILE A 109 21.17 -81.14 31.48
CA ILE A 109 22.39 -81.97 31.55
C ILE A 109 23.50 -81.41 30.64
N ASN A 110 23.14 -80.94 29.44
CA ASN A 110 24.08 -80.34 28.50
C ASN A 110 24.83 -79.12 29.08
N LYS A 111 24.12 -78.22 29.79
CA LYS A 111 24.76 -77.06 30.43
C LYS A 111 25.74 -77.46 31.53
N MET A 112 25.42 -78.51 32.28
CA MET A 112 26.30 -78.99 33.37
C MET A 112 27.50 -79.79 32.84
N SER A 113 27.33 -80.54 31.75
CA SER A 113 28.38 -81.41 31.20
C SER A 113 29.42 -80.67 30.36
N PHE A 114 29.08 -79.53 29.77
CA PHE A 114 30.00 -78.79 28.89
C PHE A 114 30.13 -77.31 29.28
N PRO A 115 30.65 -76.98 30.47
CA PRO A 115 31.07 -75.62 30.75
C PRO A 115 32.26 -75.29 29.84
N GLY A 116 32.15 -74.22 29.04
CA GLY A 116 33.25 -73.81 28.15
C GLY A 116 34.56 -73.65 28.92
N TRP A 117 35.67 -74.14 28.36
CA TRP A 117 36.98 -74.20 29.02
C TRP A 117 37.59 -72.80 29.23
N PRO A 118 37.54 -72.23 30.44
CA PRO A 118 38.13 -70.92 30.68
C PRO A 118 39.64 -71.09 30.94
N GLY A 119 40.48 -70.34 30.23
CA GLY A 119 41.93 -70.28 30.49
C GLY A 119 42.84 -70.97 29.46
N VAL A 120 42.31 -71.43 28.33
CA VAL A 120 43.16 -71.87 27.22
C VAL A 120 43.60 -70.65 26.41
N ALA A 121 44.87 -70.27 26.54
CA ALA A 121 45.47 -69.23 25.70
C ALA A 121 45.62 -69.75 24.25
N PRO A 122 45.39 -68.91 23.22
CA PRO A 122 45.63 -69.30 21.85
C PRO A 122 47.12 -69.61 21.61
N PRO A 123 47.45 -70.55 20.71
CA PRO A 123 48.85 -70.90 20.43
C PRO A 123 49.61 -69.70 19.85
N GLN A 124 50.87 -69.53 20.27
CA GLN A 124 51.74 -68.47 19.74
C GLN A 124 52.35 -68.84 18.39
N SER A 125 52.60 -67.83 17.54
CA SER A 125 53.19 -68.02 16.21
C SER A 125 54.71 -68.21 16.27
N ILE A 126 55.25 -69.09 15.42
CA ILE A 126 56.69 -69.36 15.32
C ILE A 126 57.26 -68.50 14.18
N ALA A 127 58.15 -67.55 14.49
CA ALA A 127 58.81 -66.68 13.51
C ALA A 127 60.32 -67.01 13.39
N PRO A 128 60.92 -66.93 12.17
CA PRO A 128 62.35 -67.19 11.98
C PRO A 128 63.24 -66.08 12.57
N PRO A 129 64.48 -66.39 12.97
CA PRO A 129 65.43 -65.39 13.49
C PRO A 129 65.92 -64.42 12.40
N PRO A 130 66.21 -63.14 12.75
CA PRO A 130 66.63 -62.13 11.78
C PRO A 130 68.06 -62.37 11.25
N SER A 131 68.26 -62.15 9.94
CA SER A 131 69.53 -62.33 9.22
C SER A 131 70.59 -61.29 9.59
N ILE A 132 71.84 -61.75 9.79
CA ILE A 132 72.99 -60.97 10.30
C ILE A 132 73.68 -60.13 9.19
N LEU A 133 73.27 -60.25 7.93
CA LEU A 133 73.88 -59.56 6.77
C LEU A 133 73.30 -58.17 6.44
N ALA A 134 72.40 -57.62 7.28
CA ALA A 134 71.87 -56.28 7.05
C ALA A 134 72.94 -55.23 7.40
N MET A 135 73.57 -54.63 6.38
CA MET A 135 74.42 -53.45 6.55
C MET A 135 73.69 -52.43 7.44
N ARG A 136 74.30 -52.11 8.57
CA ARG A 136 73.64 -51.35 9.63
C ARG A 136 73.65 -49.87 9.28
N GLY A 137 72.47 -49.31 9.06
CA GLY A 137 72.24 -47.88 8.88
C GLY A 137 71.09 -47.63 7.90
N PRO A 138 70.13 -46.73 8.20
CA PRO A 138 69.10 -46.39 7.24
C PRO A 138 69.74 -45.78 6.00
N MET A 139 69.53 -46.40 4.84
CA MET A 139 69.92 -45.82 3.55
C MET A 139 69.24 -44.45 3.43
N SER A 140 70.01 -43.38 3.15
CA SER A 140 69.46 -42.04 2.98
C SER A 140 68.35 -42.08 1.92
N ARG A 141 67.11 -41.76 2.32
CA ARG A 141 65.92 -41.84 1.44
C ARG A 141 65.65 -40.53 0.70
N THR A 142 66.51 -39.53 0.87
CA THR A 142 66.32 -38.20 0.30
C THR A 142 67.13 -38.06 -0.98
N THR A 143 66.45 -37.79 -2.09
CA THR A 143 67.09 -37.48 -3.37
C THR A 143 67.56 -36.02 -3.38
N THR A 144 68.56 -35.71 -4.19
CA THR A 144 69.08 -34.34 -4.38
C THR A 144 67.96 -33.36 -4.75
N THR A 145 67.02 -33.78 -5.57
CA THR A 145 65.82 -32.98 -5.91
C THR A 145 64.98 -32.59 -4.69
N ARG A 146 64.77 -33.51 -3.73
CA ARG A 146 64.02 -33.20 -2.50
C ARG A 146 64.79 -32.27 -1.57
N HIS A 147 66.12 -32.34 -1.62
CA HIS A 147 67.00 -31.49 -0.82
C HIS A 147 67.09 -30.07 -1.40
N ASP A 148 67.13 -29.94 -2.72
CA ASP A 148 67.42 -28.65 -3.37
C ASP A 148 66.14 -27.84 -3.63
N TYR A 149 65.03 -28.51 -3.98
CA TYR A 149 63.73 -27.89 -4.27
C TYR A 149 62.80 -27.91 -3.05
N THR A 150 63.28 -27.38 -1.93
CA THR A 150 62.46 -27.12 -0.73
C THR A 150 61.68 -25.82 -0.89
N ALA A 151 60.50 -25.72 -0.29
CA ALA A 151 59.73 -24.47 -0.23
C ALA A 151 60.62 -23.33 0.34
N LYS A 152 60.95 -22.35 -0.51
CA LYS A 152 61.64 -21.14 -0.07
C LYS A 152 60.56 -20.16 0.41
N GLY A 153 60.70 -19.67 1.64
CA GLY A 153 59.81 -18.62 2.14
C GLY A 153 60.01 -17.36 1.31
N ALA A 154 58.93 -16.82 0.75
CA ALA A 154 58.92 -15.49 0.17
C ALA A 154 58.35 -14.52 1.22
N GLU A 155 58.99 -13.36 1.39
CA GLU A 155 58.44 -12.29 2.23
C GLU A 155 57.15 -11.76 1.59
N LYS A 156 56.12 -11.59 2.42
CA LYS A 156 54.86 -11.01 1.95
C LYS A 156 55.10 -9.53 1.63
N PRO A 157 54.76 -9.05 0.42
CA PRO A 157 54.86 -7.63 0.12
C PRO A 157 53.97 -6.83 1.09
N ALA A 158 54.43 -5.65 1.48
CA ALA A 158 53.63 -4.75 2.30
C ALA A 158 52.33 -4.36 1.58
N ILE A 159 51.23 -4.29 2.32
CA ILE A 159 49.93 -3.87 1.78
C ILE A 159 50.04 -2.38 1.46
N ILE A 160 49.77 -2.03 0.20
CA ILE A 160 49.64 -0.64 -0.22
C ILE A 160 48.24 -0.18 0.19
N VAL A 161 48.14 0.51 1.33
CA VAL A 161 46.91 1.16 1.78
C VAL A 161 46.83 2.53 1.13
N PRO A 162 45.88 2.81 0.23
CA PRO A 162 45.68 4.16 -0.27
C PRO A 162 45.23 5.07 0.87
N ASP A 163 45.69 6.33 0.90
CA ASP A 163 45.47 7.30 1.99
C ASP A 163 44.00 7.71 2.21
N GLY A 164 43.02 6.99 1.67
CA GLY A 164 41.59 7.24 1.83
C GLY A 164 41.08 8.53 1.16
N GLU A 165 41.98 9.37 0.65
CA GLU A 165 41.65 10.68 0.11
C GLU A 165 41.43 10.61 -1.41
N ILE A 166 40.29 10.04 -1.82
CA ILE A 166 39.77 10.29 -3.17
C ILE A 166 39.33 11.76 -3.19
N LYS A 167 40.22 12.63 -3.65
CA LYS A 167 39.96 14.08 -3.75
C LYS A 167 38.96 14.34 -4.88
N ILE A 168 37.71 14.58 -4.51
CA ILE A 168 36.72 15.12 -5.43
C ILE A 168 36.99 16.62 -5.56
N SER A 169 37.08 17.13 -6.80
CA SER A 169 37.30 18.56 -7.03
C SER A 169 36.20 19.40 -6.35
N SER A 170 36.59 20.49 -5.67
CA SER A 170 35.66 21.41 -5.01
C SER A 170 34.82 22.26 -5.97
N ARG A 171 35.12 22.20 -7.28
CA ARG A 171 34.44 23.01 -8.29
C ARG A 171 33.03 22.46 -8.53
N PRO A 172 31.99 23.30 -8.53
CA PRO A 172 30.63 22.85 -8.84
C PRO A 172 30.57 22.30 -10.27
N LEU A 173 29.82 21.23 -10.46
CA LEU A 173 29.55 20.66 -11.77
C LEU A 173 28.69 21.64 -12.58
N GLU A 174 29.10 21.94 -13.81
CA GLU A 174 28.28 22.70 -14.74
C GLU A 174 27.11 21.83 -15.23
N GLY A 175 25.93 22.03 -14.64
CA GLY A 175 24.78 21.14 -14.81
C GLY A 175 23.83 21.50 -15.97
N LYS A 176 24.15 22.52 -16.77
CA LYS A 176 23.26 22.96 -17.86
C LYS A 176 23.67 22.28 -19.15
N THR A 177 22.76 21.50 -19.73
CA THR A 177 22.94 20.91 -21.05
C THR A 177 22.81 21.96 -22.14
N THR A 178 23.36 21.68 -23.32
CA THR A 178 23.18 22.53 -24.51
C THR A 178 21.71 22.75 -24.83
N ALA A 179 20.86 21.73 -24.66
CA ALA A 179 19.42 21.85 -24.82
C ALA A 179 18.80 22.87 -23.85
N ALA A 180 19.19 22.83 -22.57
CA ALA A 180 18.69 23.76 -21.56
C ALA A 180 19.09 25.22 -21.83
N MET A 181 20.22 25.44 -22.51
CA MET A 181 20.69 26.78 -22.90
C MET A 181 20.10 27.25 -24.23
N SER A 182 19.83 26.34 -25.16
CA SER A 182 19.35 26.65 -26.52
C SER A 182 17.84 26.86 -26.59
N PHE A 183 17.06 26.18 -25.77
CA PHE A 183 15.59 26.22 -25.81
C PHE A 183 15.00 26.97 -24.62
N LEU A 184 15.42 28.23 -24.43
CA LEU A 184 14.81 29.12 -23.44
C LEU A 184 13.49 29.69 -23.95
N GLU A 185 12.53 29.88 -23.04
CA GLU A 185 11.30 30.58 -23.37
C GLU A 185 11.63 32.02 -23.83
N PRO A 186 11.16 32.44 -25.02
CA PRO A 186 11.43 33.78 -25.50
C PRO A 186 10.72 34.80 -24.60
N ASP A 187 11.32 35.98 -24.43
CA ASP A 187 10.74 37.09 -23.68
C ASP A 187 9.48 37.61 -24.37
N LEU A 188 8.32 37.07 -23.97
CA LEU A 188 7.01 37.39 -24.52
C LEU A 188 6.62 38.86 -24.31
N SER A 189 7.30 39.61 -23.44
CA SER A 189 7.05 41.05 -23.25
C SER A 189 7.53 41.90 -24.43
N ARG A 190 8.50 41.40 -25.21
CA ARG A 190 9.01 42.07 -26.42
C ARG A 190 8.20 41.75 -27.68
N PHE A 191 7.34 40.73 -27.63
CA PHE A 191 6.53 40.34 -28.77
C PHE A 191 5.23 41.14 -28.81
N GLU A 192 4.98 41.82 -29.93
CA GLU A 192 3.69 42.44 -30.18
C GLU A 192 2.64 41.36 -30.44
N ARG A 193 1.47 41.47 -29.79
CA ARG A 193 0.33 40.59 -30.10
C ARG A 193 -0.12 40.81 -31.53
N GLN A 194 -0.40 39.72 -32.25
CA GLN A 194 -0.95 39.77 -33.60
C GLN A 194 -2.25 40.61 -33.62
N LYS A 195 -2.30 41.61 -34.48
CA LYS A 195 -3.48 42.47 -34.65
C LYS A 195 -4.61 41.67 -35.31
N SER A 196 -5.83 41.79 -34.77
CA SER A 196 -7.00 41.13 -35.35
C SER A 196 -7.46 41.88 -36.61
N TYR A 197 -7.64 41.15 -37.71
CA TYR A 197 -8.20 41.68 -38.96
C TYR A 197 -9.74 41.59 -39.02
N ALA A 198 -10.38 41.23 -37.90
CA ALA A 198 -11.82 41.13 -37.81
C ALA A 198 -12.45 42.54 -37.84
N PRO A 199 -13.55 42.74 -38.57
CA PRO A 199 -14.23 44.03 -38.61
C PRO A 199 -14.73 44.41 -37.22
N ALA A 200 -14.59 45.69 -36.86
CA ALA A 200 -15.10 46.21 -35.61
C ALA A 200 -16.63 46.02 -35.57
N ARG A 201 -17.13 45.32 -34.55
CA ARG A 201 -18.57 45.21 -34.29
C ARG A 201 -19.05 46.52 -33.67
N CYS A 202 -19.36 47.50 -34.50
CA CYS A 202 -20.02 48.73 -34.06
C CYS A 202 -21.55 48.58 -34.15
N TYR A 203 -22.24 49.00 -33.09
CA TYR A 203 -23.70 49.13 -33.12
C TYR A 203 -24.07 50.34 -33.98
N ASN A 204 -24.95 50.13 -34.96
CA ASN A 204 -25.50 51.20 -35.78
C ASN A 204 -26.95 51.46 -35.35
N PRO A 205 -27.23 52.50 -34.53
CA PRO A 205 -28.58 52.81 -34.10
C PRO A 205 -29.45 53.17 -35.31
N SER A 206 -30.72 52.76 -35.29
CA SER A 206 -31.68 53.17 -36.32
C SER A 206 -31.86 54.69 -36.29
N ARG A 207 -31.86 55.33 -37.47
CA ARG A 207 -32.07 56.78 -37.60
C ARG A 207 -33.48 57.21 -37.17
N ALA A 208 -34.46 56.31 -37.28
CA ALA A 208 -35.83 56.57 -36.88
C ALA A 208 -35.99 56.35 -35.36
N PRO A 209 -36.64 57.27 -34.62
CA PRO A 209 -36.99 57.05 -33.23
C PRO A 209 -38.01 55.91 -33.11
N PHE A 210 -37.97 55.18 -31.99
CA PHE A 210 -38.95 54.15 -31.66
C PHE A 210 -40.29 54.82 -31.27
N ASP A 211 -41.39 54.42 -31.91
CA ASP A 211 -42.71 55.05 -31.71
C ASP A 211 -43.23 54.90 -30.27
N GLY A 212 -42.81 53.86 -29.53
CA GLY A 212 -43.00 53.78 -28.07
C GLY A 212 -44.45 53.79 -27.55
N THR A 213 -45.42 53.89 -28.45
CA THR A 213 -46.85 53.88 -28.15
C THR A 213 -47.37 52.45 -28.18
N THR A 214 -48.23 52.12 -27.21
CA THR A 214 -48.92 50.82 -27.15
C THR A 214 -50.42 51.05 -27.27
N VAL A 215 -51.14 50.07 -27.81
CA VAL A 215 -52.60 50.14 -27.98
C VAL A 215 -53.29 50.50 -26.68
N ALA A 216 -52.89 49.90 -25.55
CA ALA A 216 -53.44 50.24 -24.23
C ALA A 216 -53.28 51.73 -23.87
N ARG A 217 -52.11 52.31 -24.17
CA ARG A 217 -51.81 53.72 -23.89
C ARG A 217 -52.60 54.67 -24.80
N MET A 218 -52.99 54.21 -26.00
CA MET A 218 -53.86 54.97 -26.92
C MET A 218 -55.35 54.78 -26.62
N SER A 219 -55.77 53.60 -26.15
CA SER A 219 -57.18 53.25 -25.94
C SER A 219 -57.74 53.72 -24.60
N TYR A 220 -56.93 53.78 -23.55
CA TYR A 220 -57.37 54.18 -22.21
C TYR A 220 -56.82 55.57 -21.86
N THR A 221 -57.24 56.59 -22.61
CA THR A 221 -57.09 57.99 -22.16
C THR A 221 -58.23 58.29 -21.20
N GLY A 222 -57.95 58.72 -19.97
CA GLY A 222 -58.98 58.91 -18.96
C GLY A 222 -60.11 59.82 -19.43
N GLU A 223 -61.30 59.27 -19.64
CA GLU A 223 -62.51 60.07 -19.85
C GLU A 223 -62.98 60.65 -18.50
N GLN A 224 -63.28 61.94 -18.49
CA GLN A 224 -63.90 62.60 -17.33
C GLN A 224 -65.30 61.99 -17.13
N PRO A 225 -65.66 61.53 -15.92
CA PRO A 225 -66.99 60.98 -15.69
C PRO A 225 -68.06 62.06 -15.89
N THR A 226 -68.87 61.94 -16.94
CA THR A 226 -70.06 62.77 -17.17
C THR A 226 -71.21 62.27 -16.28
N GLY A 227 -71.06 62.46 -14.97
CA GLY A 227 -72.09 62.21 -13.95
C GLY A 227 -72.24 63.42 -13.03
N PRO A 228 -73.41 63.62 -12.38
CA PRO A 228 -73.64 64.77 -11.52
C PRO A 228 -72.66 64.78 -10.34
N LEU A 229 -72.04 65.95 -10.10
CA LEU A 229 -71.09 66.21 -9.02
C LEU A 229 -71.75 65.96 -7.66
N ILE A 230 -71.49 64.81 -7.05
CA ILE A 230 -71.74 64.59 -5.63
C ILE A 230 -70.55 65.16 -4.87
N VAL A 231 -70.77 66.28 -4.19
CA VAL A 231 -69.83 66.90 -3.27
C VAL A 231 -69.67 66.01 -2.04
N ALA A 232 -68.48 65.46 -1.80
CA ALA A 232 -68.02 65.14 -0.45
C ALA A 232 -66.50 64.97 -0.35
N ALA A 233 -65.95 65.68 0.64
CA ALA A 233 -64.79 65.35 1.45
C ALA A 233 -63.37 65.48 0.84
N ARG A 234 -62.77 66.64 1.17
CA ARG A 234 -61.38 66.86 1.59
C ARG A 234 -60.31 66.12 0.76
N GLY A 235 -59.82 66.82 -0.26
CA GLY A 235 -58.59 66.45 -0.94
C GLY A 235 -57.43 66.26 0.05
N ARG A 236 -56.73 65.13 -0.08
CA ARG A 236 -55.35 65.02 0.40
C ARG A 236 -54.51 66.03 -0.38
N PRO A 237 -53.53 66.71 0.24
CA PRO A 237 -52.62 67.56 -0.51
C PRO A 237 -51.90 66.70 -1.56
N ALA A 238 -51.83 67.23 -2.78
CA ALA A 238 -51.02 66.66 -3.83
C ALA A 238 -49.57 66.58 -3.33
N LEU A 239 -48.94 65.40 -3.46
CA LEU A 239 -47.50 65.32 -3.34
C LEU A 239 -46.93 66.12 -4.51
N GLU A 240 -46.30 67.26 -4.20
CA GLU A 240 -45.49 68.01 -5.14
C GLU A 240 -44.51 67.05 -5.83
N PRO A 241 -44.36 67.10 -7.16
CA PRO A 241 -43.37 66.28 -7.84
C PRO A 241 -41.98 66.64 -7.31
N LEU A 242 -41.27 65.65 -6.77
CA LEU A 242 -39.88 65.81 -6.32
C LEU A 242 -39.07 66.43 -7.47
N SER A 243 -38.34 67.49 -7.17
CA SER A 243 -37.48 68.16 -8.16
C SER A 243 -36.47 67.17 -8.73
N GLU A 244 -35.99 67.41 -9.96
CA GLU A 244 -35.08 66.49 -10.67
C GLU A 244 -33.83 66.14 -9.85
N GLU A 245 -33.41 67.00 -8.92
CA GLU A 245 -32.30 66.75 -8.00
C GLU A 245 -32.58 65.64 -6.97
N GLU A 246 -33.80 65.49 -6.46
CA GLU A 246 -34.13 64.44 -5.49
C GLU A 246 -34.31 63.08 -6.18
N ARG A 247 -34.76 63.07 -7.44
CA ARG A 247 -34.80 61.86 -8.26
C ARG A 247 -33.39 61.32 -8.53
N ALA A 248 -32.42 62.20 -8.77
CA ALA A 248 -31.01 61.84 -8.97
C ALA A 248 -30.35 61.26 -7.71
N LYS A 249 -30.71 61.77 -6.51
CA LYS A 249 -30.18 61.27 -5.23
C LYS A 249 -30.71 59.87 -4.87
N ASN A 250 -31.95 59.56 -5.24
CA ASN A 250 -32.51 58.22 -4.98
C ASN A 250 -31.93 57.15 -5.92
N THR A 251 -31.66 57.48 -7.18
CA THR A 251 -30.95 56.56 -8.10
C THR A 251 -29.50 56.28 -7.70
N ALA A 252 -28.88 57.19 -6.93
CA ALA A 252 -27.52 56.97 -6.40
C ALA A 252 -27.51 56.05 -5.16
N ARG A 253 -28.62 55.91 -4.43
CA ARG A 253 -28.73 55.00 -3.26
C ARG A 253 -28.99 53.54 -3.61
N GLU A 254 -29.54 53.25 -4.80
CA GLU A 254 -29.77 51.88 -5.28
C GLU A 254 -28.54 51.25 -5.96
N CYS A 255 -27.48 52.03 -6.18
CA CYS A 255 -26.20 51.58 -6.69
C CYS A 255 -25.12 51.78 -5.62
N SER A 256 -25.24 51.04 -4.50
CA SER A 256 -24.16 50.77 -3.55
C SER A 256 -24.29 49.35 -3.05
#